data_AF-A0AA35JQM9-F1
#
_entry.id   AF-A0AA35JQM9-F1
#
_cell.length_a   1.000
_cell.length_b   1.000
_cell.length_c   1.000
_cell.angle_alpha   90.00
_cell.angle_beta   90.00
_cell.angle_gamma   90.00
#
_symmetry.space_group_name_H-M   'P 1'
#
loop_
_entity.id
_entity.type
_entity.pdbx_description
1 polymer ?
#
loop_
_entity_poly.entity_id
_entity_poly.type
_entity_poly.pdbx_seq_one_letter_code
_entity_poly.pdbx_strand_id
1 'polypeptide(L)'
;MTSPESEPIAQVLSLYRVPQISHGSQDPKFSDHFHFPSFLRTVPSSGHQPSMLCQLLQHFNWTWVGVVSFGSDAAQMETVLKKELGQTGGCLALSKTIHDPYSQLEMSAAARDIGNSLASVFVCHCYNIHFQLLAGALQAQNVTGKTWILTTSLAVIPEMFTKEALQLLNGSLDLRIHSDKISGFDHFLTTLSPAAYPNSHLVKVLWQNLFDCVWPGLEKTDGKNTPRLCTGVEQVGASHLLLFDLENWAATYQAYLAARAFITAYHNMISCICDKGPFTHGRCATTKDFQPWQVHHYLKNINFTTASDEIFFKNGEIPATFDIMNLQILPNGSYRAVKVGVLHSRPQLRKELLIHDNAIRWAGGLAQVPRSICSESCLPGYRKLPLQGKPHCCYSCLQCPQGQFASGTGLGSQKEPLVKSTAPRSTDGQLISASEAPVSPAQPSVYLPTLDAMYDISCRGK
;
A
#
# COMPACT_ATOMS: atom_id res chain seq x y z
N MET A 1 -7.38 -16.51 2.38
CA MET A 1 -8.00 -16.37 3.72
C MET A 1 -7.63 -15.00 4.28
N THR A 2 -8.58 -14.28 4.88
CA THR A 2 -8.31 -12.97 5.46
C THR A 2 -7.78 -13.12 6.90
N SER A 3 -7.49 -12.00 7.56
CA SER A 3 -6.98 -11.99 8.94
C SER A 3 -7.97 -12.59 9.96
N PRO A 4 -9.27 -12.21 9.97
CA PRO A 4 -10.29 -12.81 10.82
C PRO A 4 -10.37 -14.34 10.78
N GLU A 5 -10.31 -14.97 9.61
CA GLU A 5 -10.36 -16.44 9.53
C GLU A 5 -9.04 -17.10 9.90
N SER A 6 -7.92 -16.40 9.70
CA SER A 6 -6.59 -16.97 9.97
C SER A 6 -6.22 -16.93 11.44
N GLU A 7 -6.77 -16.00 12.22
CA GLU A 7 -6.50 -15.85 13.65
C GLU A 7 -6.86 -17.09 14.49
N PRO A 8 -8.10 -17.62 14.46
CA PRO A 8 -8.44 -18.82 15.25
C PRO A 8 -7.62 -20.04 14.81
N ILE A 9 -7.32 -20.16 13.51
CA ILE A 9 -6.46 -21.24 13.00
C ILE A 9 -5.04 -21.09 13.54
N ALA A 10 -4.47 -19.88 13.47
CA ALA A 10 -3.12 -19.60 13.94
C ALA A 10 -2.98 -19.86 15.43
N GLN A 11 -3.99 -19.52 16.23
CA GLN A 11 -4.02 -19.81 17.68
C GLN A 11 -3.94 -21.31 17.94
N VAL A 12 -4.75 -22.12 17.25
CA VAL A 12 -4.74 -23.59 17.41
C VAL A 12 -3.42 -24.19 16.92
N LEU A 13 -2.97 -23.83 15.72
CA LEU A 13 -1.76 -24.38 15.12
C LEU A 13 -0.50 -24.00 15.91
N SER A 14 -0.48 -22.82 16.54
CA SER A 14 0.65 -22.38 17.38
C SER A 14 0.86 -23.26 18.61
N LEU A 15 -0.22 -23.79 19.22
CA LEU A 15 -0.13 -24.73 20.35
C LEU A 15 0.65 -26.00 19.97
N TYR A 16 0.46 -26.49 18.75
CA TYR A 16 1.10 -27.68 18.21
C TYR A 16 2.36 -27.38 17.37
N ARG A 17 2.75 -26.10 17.29
CA ARG A 17 3.87 -25.60 16.46
C ARG A 17 3.76 -26.01 14.98
N VAL A 18 2.53 -26.14 14.49
CA VAL A 18 2.27 -26.41 13.07
C VAL A 18 2.46 -25.12 12.30
N PRO A 19 3.37 -25.08 11.30
CA PRO A 19 3.58 -23.88 10.52
C PRO A 19 2.35 -23.58 9.65
N GLN A 20 1.95 -22.31 9.65
CA GLN A 20 0.89 -21.79 8.79
C GLN A 20 1.49 -20.73 7.86
N ILE A 21 1.31 -20.88 6.54
CA ILE A 21 1.70 -19.85 5.57
C ILE A 21 0.42 -19.19 5.03
N SER A 22 0.07 -18.02 5.54
CA SER A 22 -1.07 -17.26 5.03
C SER A 22 -0.71 -16.50 3.77
N HIS A 23 -1.53 -16.64 2.73
CA HIS A 23 -1.43 -15.88 1.47
C HIS A 23 -2.32 -14.63 1.45
N GLY A 24 -2.96 -14.25 2.57
CA GLY A 24 -3.94 -13.15 2.58
C GLY A 24 -4.06 -12.35 3.88
N SER A 25 -3.47 -12.79 4.99
CA SER A 25 -3.61 -12.12 6.29
C SER A 25 -2.55 -11.04 6.51
N GLN A 26 -2.95 -9.78 6.33
CA GLN A 26 -2.07 -8.62 6.46
C GLN A 26 -2.03 -8.01 7.87
N ASP A 27 -2.90 -8.43 8.79
CA ASP A 27 -3.03 -7.79 10.11
C ASP A 27 -1.67 -7.77 10.85
N PRO A 28 -1.23 -6.61 11.39
CA PRO A 28 0.06 -6.49 12.06
C PRO A 28 0.21 -7.41 13.27
N LYS A 29 -0.89 -7.84 13.90
CA LYS A 29 -0.87 -8.74 15.08
C LYS A 29 -0.08 -10.02 14.83
N PHE A 30 -0.11 -10.55 13.60
CA PHE A 30 0.59 -11.78 13.23
C PHE A 30 2.11 -11.64 13.18
N SER A 31 2.62 -10.41 13.28
CA SER A 31 4.06 -10.14 13.39
C SER A 31 4.57 -10.38 14.82
N ASP A 32 3.67 -10.58 15.78
CA ASP A 32 4.00 -10.99 17.14
C ASP A 32 4.25 -12.50 17.21
N HIS A 33 5.52 -12.88 17.00
CA HIS A 33 5.99 -14.27 17.06
C HIS A 33 5.99 -14.87 18.47
N PHE A 34 5.66 -14.10 19.51
CA PHE A 34 5.41 -14.66 20.83
C PHE A 34 4.01 -15.30 20.87
N HIS A 35 2.99 -14.60 20.37
CA HIS A 35 1.61 -15.11 20.31
C HIS A 35 1.37 -16.04 19.11
N PHE A 36 2.05 -15.80 17.99
CA PHE A 36 1.90 -16.57 16.75
C PHE A 36 3.24 -17.18 16.27
N PRO A 37 3.91 -18.03 17.06
CA PRO A 37 5.29 -18.48 16.82
C PRO A 37 5.51 -19.27 15.54
N SER A 38 4.46 -19.89 15.00
CA SER A 38 4.50 -20.70 13.76
C SER A 38 3.81 -20.04 12.57
N PHE A 39 3.40 -18.78 12.71
CA PHE A 39 2.75 -18.05 11.62
C PHE A 39 3.76 -17.42 10.67
N LEU A 40 3.54 -17.66 9.38
CA LEU A 40 4.28 -17.08 8.27
C LEU A 40 3.28 -16.52 7.26
N ARG A 41 3.68 -15.56 6.44
CA ARG A 41 2.82 -15.02 5.39
C ARG A 41 3.58 -14.58 4.14
N THR A 42 2.98 -14.85 2.99
CA THR A 42 3.45 -14.32 1.70
C THR A 42 2.83 -12.97 1.38
N VAL A 43 2.00 -12.41 2.25
CA VAL A 43 1.56 -11.01 2.12
C VAL A 43 2.34 -10.12 3.09
N PRO A 44 2.64 -8.86 2.71
CA PRO A 44 3.17 -7.87 3.64
C PRO A 44 2.21 -7.54 4.78
N SER A 45 2.74 -7.09 5.93
CA SER A 45 1.92 -6.43 6.96
C SER A 45 1.21 -5.19 6.41
N SER A 46 -0.05 -4.99 6.78
CA SER A 46 -0.73 -3.70 6.60
C SER A 46 -0.10 -2.58 7.43
N GLY A 47 0.72 -2.91 8.43
CA GLY A 47 1.49 -1.94 9.23
C GLY A 47 2.50 -1.13 8.40
N HIS A 48 2.90 -1.62 7.22
CA HIS A 48 3.74 -0.86 6.29
C HIS A 48 2.95 0.24 5.54
N GLN A 49 1.63 0.06 5.36
CA GLN A 49 0.83 0.89 4.45
C GLN A 49 0.78 2.39 4.82
N PRO A 50 0.58 2.80 6.09
CA PRO A 50 0.52 4.22 6.43
C PRO A 50 1.77 5.00 5.99
N SER A 51 2.95 4.43 6.22
CA SER A 51 4.22 5.09 5.86
C SER A 51 4.46 5.10 4.34
N MET A 52 3.96 4.08 3.62
CA MET A 52 3.98 4.04 2.17
C MET A 52 3.02 5.05 1.54
N LEU A 53 1.81 5.16 2.09
CA LEU A 53 0.83 6.18 1.69
C LEU A 53 1.39 7.58 1.92
N CYS A 54 2.07 7.85 3.03
CA CYS A 54 2.69 9.16 3.26
C CYS A 54 3.75 9.51 2.20
N GLN A 55 4.58 8.56 1.78
CA GLN A 55 5.55 8.80 0.69
C GLN A 55 4.84 9.11 -0.64
N LEU A 56 3.79 8.35 -0.95
CA LEU A 56 2.96 8.60 -2.14
C LEU A 56 2.34 10.00 -2.10
N LEU A 57 1.78 10.39 -0.96
CA LEU A 57 1.16 11.70 -0.77
C LEU A 57 2.20 12.84 -0.88
N GLN A 58 3.41 12.64 -0.35
CA GLN A 58 4.51 13.60 -0.46
C GLN A 58 4.99 13.79 -1.90
N HIS A 59 5.12 12.71 -2.67
CA HIS A 59 5.54 12.77 -4.07
C HIS A 59 4.65 13.73 -4.89
N PHE A 60 3.35 13.71 -4.63
CA PHE A 60 2.37 14.59 -5.29
C PHE A 60 2.12 15.93 -4.57
N ASN A 61 2.88 16.25 -3.52
CA ASN A 61 2.68 17.44 -2.68
C ASN A 61 1.26 17.57 -2.09
N TRP A 62 0.60 16.45 -1.80
CA TRP A 62 -0.71 16.45 -1.17
C TRP A 62 -0.57 16.55 0.35
N THR A 63 -0.92 17.73 0.89
CA THR A 63 -0.81 18.05 2.32
C THR A 63 -2.15 18.15 3.03
N TRP A 64 -3.26 18.05 2.29
CA TRP A 64 -4.62 18.12 2.81
C TRP A 64 -5.46 16.96 2.27
N VAL A 65 -5.58 15.91 3.07
CA VAL A 65 -6.07 14.59 2.61
C VAL A 65 -7.21 14.11 3.50
N GLY A 66 -8.26 13.54 2.92
CA GLY A 66 -9.30 12.85 3.69
C GLY A 66 -8.96 11.38 3.90
N VAL A 67 -9.42 10.78 5.00
CA VAL A 67 -9.37 9.33 5.20
C VAL A 67 -10.76 8.79 5.50
N VAL A 68 -11.12 7.70 4.82
CA VAL A 68 -12.36 6.95 5.06
C VAL A 68 -11.96 5.52 5.37
N SER A 69 -12.29 5.05 6.57
CA SER A 69 -11.88 3.75 7.07
C SER A 69 -13.08 2.95 7.56
N PHE A 70 -13.02 1.63 7.37
CA PHE A 70 -14.04 0.69 7.81
C PHE A 70 -13.42 -0.42 8.65
N GLY A 71 -14.22 -1.04 9.51
CA GLY A 71 -13.78 -2.21 10.27
C GLY A 71 -12.99 -1.89 11.54
N SER A 72 -12.42 -2.94 12.14
CA SER A 72 -11.80 -2.89 13.48
C SER A 72 -10.42 -2.22 13.51
N ASP A 73 -9.70 -2.17 12.40
CA ASP A 73 -8.38 -1.55 12.25
C ASP A 73 -8.44 -0.09 11.78
N ALA A 74 -9.65 0.43 11.50
CA ALA A 74 -9.88 1.80 11.05
C ALA A 74 -9.22 2.87 11.93
N ALA A 75 -9.35 2.74 13.25
CA ALA A 75 -8.79 3.68 14.22
C ALA A 75 -7.24 3.67 14.22
N GLN A 76 -6.64 2.48 14.03
CA GLN A 76 -5.19 2.34 13.93
C GLN A 76 -4.69 2.99 12.64
N MET A 77 -5.36 2.73 11.51
CA MET A 77 -5.03 3.33 10.22
C MET A 77 -5.07 4.87 10.28
N GLU A 78 -6.14 5.45 10.83
CA GLU A 78 -6.25 6.91 11.02
C GLU A 78 -5.11 7.45 11.90
N THR A 79 -4.89 6.83 13.05
CA THR A 79 -3.92 7.32 14.04
C THR A 79 -2.50 7.32 13.49
N VAL A 80 -2.10 6.23 12.84
CA VAL A 80 -0.76 6.10 12.26
C VAL A 80 -0.60 7.02 11.06
N LEU A 81 -1.58 7.08 10.15
CA LEU A 81 -1.52 7.96 8.98
C LEU A 81 -1.45 9.44 9.39
N LYS A 82 -2.25 9.87 10.38
CA LYS A 82 -2.21 11.23 10.92
C LYS A 82 -0.83 11.58 11.48
N LYS A 83 -0.20 10.64 12.20
CA LYS A 83 1.14 10.81 12.76
C LYS A 83 2.20 10.93 11.67
N GLU A 84 2.21 10.02 10.69
CA GLU A 84 3.17 10.00 9.58
C GLU A 84 3.01 11.23 8.67
N LEU A 85 1.77 11.66 8.39
CA LEU A 85 1.49 12.90 7.65
C LEU A 85 2.01 14.13 8.39
N GLY A 86 1.79 14.21 9.71
CA GLY A 86 2.24 15.33 10.52
C GLY A 86 3.76 15.50 10.53
N GLN A 87 4.53 14.40 10.43
CA GLN A 87 5.99 14.46 10.31
C GLN A 87 6.47 15.09 8.99
N THR A 88 5.59 15.15 7.99
CA THR A 88 5.91 15.62 6.64
C THR A 88 5.10 16.85 6.25
N GLY A 89 4.51 17.52 7.25
CA GLY A 89 3.80 18.80 7.09
C GLY A 89 2.38 18.69 6.53
N GLY A 90 1.84 17.48 6.40
CA GLY A 90 0.48 17.22 5.97
C GLY A 90 -0.51 17.08 7.13
N CYS A 91 -1.80 17.20 6.83
CA CYS A 91 -2.88 16.96 7.77
C CYS A 91 -4.03 16.18 7.15
N LEU A 92 -4.82 15.57 8.03
CA LEU A 92 -6.14 15.06 7.68
C LEU A 92 -7.15 16.22 7.62
N ALA A 93 -7.77 16.37 6.45
CA ALA A 93 -8.87 17.29 6.21
C ALA A 93 -10.18 16.79 6.84
N LEU A 94 -10.37 15.48 6.77
CA LEU A 94 -11.52 14.74 7.24
C LEU A 94 -11.03 13.36 7.66
N SER A 95 -11.53 12.85 8.79
CA SER A 95 -11.49 11.42 9.08
C SER A 95 -12.91 10.91 9.27
N LYS A 96 -13.24 9.83 8.57
CA LYS A 96 -14.50 9.11 8.73
C LYS A 96 -14.23 7.64 8.97
N THR A 97 -14.59 7.19 10.16
CA THR A 97 -14.64 5.78 10.50
C THR A 97 -16.09 5.31 10.44
N ILE A 98 -16.34 4.23 9.71
CA ILE A 98 -17.67 3.63 9.60
C ILE A 98 -17.60 2.20 10.14
N HIS A 99 -18.44 1.91 11.12
CA HIS A 99 -18.44 0.64 11.83
C HIS A 99 -19.52 -0.31 11.30
N ASP A 100 -19.26 -1.61 11.40
CA ASP A 100 -20.26 -2.64 11.17
C ASP A 100 -21.11 -2.86 12.44
N PRO A 101 -22.44 -3.06 12.32
CA PRO A 101 -23.23 -2.90 11.10
C PRO A 101 -23.41 -1.42 10.73
N TYR A 102 -23.26 -1.10 9.45
CA TYR A 102 -23.46 0.27 8.93
C TYR A 102 -24.93 0.55 8.62
N SER A 103 -25.32 1.81 8.72
CA SER A 103 -26.63 2.30 8.26
C SER A 103 -26.54 3.09 6.95
N GLN A 104 -27.62 3.10 6.16
CA GLN A 104 -27.72 4.00 4.99
C GLN A 104 -27.55 5.47 5.38
N LEU A 105 -27.95 5.84 6.60
CA LEU A 105 -27.81 7.20 7.12
C LEU A 105 -26.33 7.56 7.33
N GLU A 106 -25.51 6.65 7.86
CA GLU A 106 -24.08 6.86 8.02
C GLU A 106 -23.35 6.98 6.68
N MET A 107 -23.67 6.12 5.70
CA MET A 107 -23.12 6.23 4.34
C MET A 107 -23.48 7.57 3.71
N SER A 108 -24.73 8.00 3.84
CA SER A 108 -25.21 9.28 3.34
C SER A 108 -24.52 10.46 4.04
N ALA A 109 -24.33 10.39 5.35
CA ALA A 109 -23.60 11.40 6.10
C ALA A 109 -22.11 11.47 5.69
N ALA A 110 -21.46 10.32 5.51
CA ALA A 110 -20.08 10.26 5.04
C ALA A 110 -19.94 10.86 3.64
N ALA A 111 -20.81 10.50 2.70
CA ALA A 111 -20.84 11.07 1.35
C ALA A 111 -21.01 12.60 1.37
N ARG A 112 -21.92 13.11 2.21
CA ARG A 112 -22.13 14.55 2.37
C ARG A 112 -20.89 15.27 2.89
N ASP A 113 -20.25 14.70 3.90
CA ASP A 113 -19.05 15.30 4.51
C ASP A 113 -17.84 15.27 3.55
N ILE A 114 -17.74 14.22 2.73
CA ILE A 114 -16.75 14.13 1.64
C ILE A 114 -17.03 15.18 0.57
N GLY A 115 -18.29 15.34 0.17
CA GLY A 115 -18.72 16.36 -0.81
C GLY A 115 -18.43 17.78 -0.35
N ASN A 116 -18.67 18.08 0.92
CA ASN A 116 -18.44 19.40 1.53
C ASN A 116 -16.95 19.69 1.82
N SER A 117 -16.09 18.67 1.80
CA SER A 117 -14.67 18.85 2.06
C SER A 117 -13.95 19.49 0.88
N LEU A 118 -13.07 20.46 1.20
CA LEU A 118 -12.15 21.08 0.24
C LEU A 118 -10.99 20.16 -0.17
N ALA A 119 -10.81 19.02 0.49
CA ALA A 119 -9.84 18.02 0.03
C ALA A 119 -10.28 17.41 -1.30
N SER A 120 -9.32 17.21 -2.20
CA SER A 120 -9.54 16.54 -3.47
C SER A 120 -9.11 15.08 -3.42
N VAL A 121 -8.24 14.71 -2.47
CA VAL A 121 -7.64 13.38 -2.35
C VAL A 121 -8.14 12.69 -1.08
N PHE A 122 -8.56 11.44 -1.22
CA PHE A 122 -9.08 10.61 -0.13
C PHE A 122 -8.44 9.23 -0.11
N VAL A 123 -7.94 8.79 1.04
CA VAL A 123 -7.52 7.40 1.27
C VAL A 123 -8.75 6.59 1.68
N CYS A 124 -9.05 5.48 0.97
CA CYS A 124 -10.07 4.51 1.39
C CYS A 124 -9.42 3.25 1.94
N HIS A 125 -9.63 3.02 3.23
CA HIS A 125 -9.28 1.77 3.91
C HIS A 125 -10.53 0.96 4.17
N CYS A 126 -10.87 0.10 3.21
CA CYS A 126 -12.19 -0.48 3.09
C CYS A 126 -12.10 -1.82 2.35
N TYR A 127 -13.10 -2.71 2.55
CA TYR A 127 -13.28 -3.90 1.71
C TYR A 127 -14.22 -3.57 0.53
N ASN A 128 -14.31 -4.47 -0.45
CA ASN A 128 -15.07 -4.24 -1.68
C ASN A 128 -16.53 -3.82 -1.44
N ILE A 129 -17.24 -4.51 -0.53
CA ILE A 129 -18.64 -4.21 -0.20
C ILE A 129 -18.82 -2.81 0.41
N HIS A 130 -17.87 -2.39 1.26
CA HIS A 130 -17.89 -1.08 1.91
C HIS A 130 -17.79 0.06 0.90
N PHE A 131 -16.86 -0.06 -0.05
CA PHE A 131 -16.71 0.95 -1.08
C PHE A 131 -17.87 0.95 -2.07
N GLN A 132 -18.45 -0.21 -2.41
CA GLN A 132 -19.65 -0.29 -3.25
C GLN A 132 -20.80 0.54 -2.67
N LEU A 133 -21.02 0.47 -1.36
CA LEU A 133 -22.06 1.21 -0.66
C LEU A 133 -21.74 2.71 -0.58
N LEU A 134 -20.49 3.06 -0.26
CA LEU A 134 -20.04 4.45 -0.24
C LEU A 134 -20.17 5.07 -1.64
N ALA A 135 -19.77 4.36 -2.69
CA ALA A 135 -19.89 4.80 -4.08
C ALA A 135 -21.35 5.06 -4.46
N GLY A 136 -22.28 4.19 -4.04
CA GLY A 136 -23.72 4.43 -4.21
C GLY A 136 -24.21 5.70 -3.51
N ALA A 137 -23.75 5.95 -2.27
CA ALA A 137 -24.10 7.17 -1.53
C ALA A 137 -23.50 8.45 -2.14
N LEU A 138 -22.25 8.38 -2.61
CA LEU A 138 -21.58 9.48 -3.33
C LEU A 138 -22.30 9.81 -4.63
N GLN A 139 -22.70 8.78 -5.39
CA GLN A 139 -23.47 8.92 -6.62
C GLN A 139 -24.82 9.59 -6.35
N ALA A 140 -25.57 9.13 -5.33
CA ALA A 140 -26.87 9.69 -4.97
C ALA A 140 -26.82 11.18 -4.60
N GLN A 141 -25.64 11.66 -4.17
CA GLN A 141 -25.41 13.06 -3.79
C GLN A 141 -24.58 13.84 -4.83
N ASN A 142 -24.35 13.28 -6.02
CA ASN A 142 -23.56 13.90 -7.09
C ASN A 142 -22.14 14.32 -6.66
N VAL A 143 -21.53 13.59 -5.72
CA VAL A 143 -20.16 13.85 -5.28
C VAL A 143 -19.19 13.28 -6.32
N THR A 144 -18.52 14.17 -7.06
CA THR A 144 -17.59 13.83 -8.14
C THR A 144 -16.25 14.57 -7.97
N GLY A 145 -15.28 14.30 -8.84
CA GLY A 145 -14.00 15.04 -8.87
C GLY A 145 -13.04 14.74 -7.71
N LYS A 146 -13.33 13.71 -6.90
CA LYS A 146 -12.41 13.23 -5.86
C LYS A 146 -11.46 12.19 -6.46
N THR A 147 -10.21 12.23 -6.04
CA THR A 147 -9.18 11.22 -6.36
C THR A 147 -9.04 10.29 -5.16
N TRP A 148 -9.26 9.00 -5.39
CA TRP A 148 -9.15 7.98 -4.34
C TRP A 148 -7.75 7.37 -4.33
N ILE A 149 -7.28 7.02 -3.15
CA ILE A 149 -6.14 6.12 -2.93
C ILE A 149 -6.68 4.92 -2.19
N LEU A 150 -6.83 3.81 -2.91
CA LEU A 150 -7.34 2.56 -2.37
C LEU A 150 -6.19 1.79 -1.73
N THR A 151 -6.41 1.33 -0.50
CA THR A 151 -5.44 0.49 0.21
C THR A 151 -5.52 -0.97 -0.23
N THR A 152 -4.55 -1.80 0.17
CA THR A 152 -4.50 -3.22 -0.25
C THR A 152 -5.65 -4.09 0.27
N SER A 153 -6.52 -3.54 1.13
CA SER A 153 -7.73 -4.20 1.61
C SER A 153 -8.85 -4.23 0.55
N LEU A 154 -8.77 -3.38 -0.47
CA LEU A 154 -9.76 -3.31 -1.55
C LEU A 154 -9.16 -3.82 -2.86
N ALA A 155 -9.90 -4.69 -3.55
CA ALA A 155 -9.63 -5.04 -4.94
C ALA A 155 -10.80 -4.57 -5.80
N VAL A 156 -10.53 -3.70 -6.78
CA VAL A 156 -11.58 -3.22 -7.68
C VAL A 156 -11.98 -4.35 -8.62
N ILE A 157 -13.20 -4.85 -8.44
CA ILE A 157 -13.87 -5.83 -9.32
C ILE A 157 -14.96 -5.05 -10.06
N PRO A 158 -14.76 -4.68 -11.34
CA PRO A 158 -15.69 -3.82 -12.08
C PRO A 158 -17.14 -4.29 -12.05
N GLU A 159 -17.36 -5.61 -12.06
CA GLU A 159 -18.68 -6.26 -12.04
C GLU A 159 -19.47 -5.99 -10.75
N MET A 160 -18.79 -5.58 -9.66
CA MET A 160 -19.45 -5.20 -8.41
C MET A 160 -20.03 -3.78 -8.45
N PHE A 161 -19.68 -2.96 -9.44
CA PHE A 161 -20.05 -1.55 -9.50
C PHE A 161 -21.02 -1.26 -10.65
N THR A 162 -21.92 -0.29 -10.43
CA THR A 162 -22.62 0.35 -11.55
C THR A 162 -21.60 1.13 -12.39
N LYS A 163 -21.92 1.40 -13.67
CA LYS A 163 -21.04 2.18 -14.54
C LYS A 163 -20.71 3.55 -13.94
N GLU A 164 -21.70 4.18 -13.32
CA GLU A 164 -21.59 5.49 -12.70
C GLU A 164 -20.74 5.44 -11.42
N ALA A 165 -20.91 4.40 -10.59
CA ALA A 165 -20.08 4.20 -9.40
C ALA A 165 -18.62 3.91 -9.76
N LEU A 166 -18.40 3.10 -10.81
CA LEU A 166 -17.06 2.82 -11.32
C LEU A 166 -16.39 4.10 -11.86
N GLN A 167 -17.17 5.00 -12.45
CA GLN A 167 -16.66 6.29 -12.93
C GLN A 167 -16.12 7.19 -11.80
N LEU A 168 -16.58 7.03 -10.55
CA LEU A 168 -16.04 7.75 -9.39
C LEU A 168 -14.59 7.37 -9.08
N LEU A 169 -14.15 6.19 -9.53
CA LEU A 169 -12.77 5.71 -9.39
C LEU A 169 -11.86 6.20 -10.52
N ASN A 170 -12.36 6.93 -11.52
CA ASN A 170 -11.56 7.30 -12.67
C ASN A 170 -10.41 8.23 -12.28
N GLY A 171 -9.20 7.82 -12.63
CA GLY A 171 -7.96 8.48 -12.29
C GLY A 171 -7.52 8.32 -10.83
N SER A 172 -8.15 7.43 -10.08
CA SER A 172 -7.74 7.06 -8.72
C SER A 172 -6.49 6.17 -8.74
N LEU A 173 -5.84 6.08 -7.60
CA LEU A 173 -4.71 5.20 -7.35
C LEU A 173 -5.16 4.00 -6.52
N ASP A 174 -4.63 2.82 -6.83
CA ASP A 174 -4.93 1.56 -6.19
C ASP A 174 -3.61 0.89 -5.78
N LEU A 175 -3.41 0.74 -4.47
CA LEU A 175 -2.23 0.11 -3.91
C LEU A 175 -2.45 -1.40 -3.83
N ARG A 176 -1.66 -2.16 -4.59
CA ARG A 176 -1.74 -3.63 -4.62
C ARG A 176 -0.50 -4.26 -4.02
N ILE A 177 -0.64 -5.45 -3.46
CA ILE A 177 0.52 -6.28 -3.13
C ILE A 177 1.19 -6.66 -4.45
N HIS A 178 2.52 -6.54 -4.51
CA HIS A 178 3.28 -6.85 -5.72
C HIS A 178 3.00 -8.27 -6.23
N SER A 179 2.91 -8.42 -7.55
CA SER A 179 2.76 -9.72 -8.20
C SER A 179 3.44 -9.79 -9.57
N ASP A 180 4.01 -10.95 -9.88
CA ASP A 180 4.60 -11.28 -11.18
C ASP A 180 3.66 -12.16 -12.01
N LYS A 181 3.96 -12.26 -13.31
CA LYS A 181 3.38 -13.30 -14.17
C LYS A 181 3.81 -14.70 -13.73
N ILE A 182 2.82 -15.54 -13.43
CA ILE A 182 3.02 -16.96 -13.19
C ILE A 182 3.17 -17.65 -14.55
N SER A 183 4.41 -18.05 -14.88
CA SER A 183 4.71 -18.71 -16.16
C SER A 183 3.94 -20.02 -16.30
N GLY A 184 3.23 -20.19 -17.43
CA GLY A 184 2.45 -21.39 -17.75
C GLY A 184 1.08 -21.49 -17.06
N PHE A 185 0.67 -20.48 -16.27
CA PHE A 185 -0.62 -20.51 -15.57
C PHE A 185 -1.82 -20.38 -16.51
N ASP A 186 -1.70 -19.58 -17.56
CA ASP A 186 -2.66 -19.49 -18.67
C ASP A 186 -2.86 -20.84 -19.37
N HIS A 187 -1.75 -21.53 -19.68
CA HIS A 187 -1.79 -22.88 -20.23
C HIS A 187 -2.43 -23.88 -19.25
N PHE A 188 -2.11 -23.79 -17.96
CA PHE A 188 -2.76 -24.62 -16.93
C PHE A 188 -4.27 -24.40 -16.89
N LEU A 189 -4.75 -23.16 -16.92
CA LEU A 189 -6.18 -22.85 -16.88
C LEU A 189 -6.92 -23.33 -18.14
N THR A 190 -6.30 -23.19 -19.32
CA THR A 190 -6.90 -23.64 -20.59
C THR A 190 -6.92 -25.17 -20.75
N THR A 191 -6.01 -25.88 -20.08
CA THR A 191 -5.94 -27.35 -20.09
C THR A 191 -6.67 -28.00 -18.92
N LEU A 192 -7.19 -27.21 -17.97
CA LEU A 192 -8.00 -27.68 -16.87
C LEU A 192 -9.23 -28.42 -17.41
N SER A 193 -9.48 -29.63 -16.92
CA SER A 193 -10.68 -30.39 -17.28
C SER A 193 -11.19 -31.23 -16.12
N PRO A 194 -12.51 -31.50 -16.05
CA PRO A 194 -13.07 -32.45 -15.09
C PRO A 194 -12.49 -33.87 -15.25
N ALA A 195 -12.05 -34.24 -16.46
CA ALA A 195 -11.41 -35.53 -16.72
C ALA A 195 -10.04 -35.66 -16.03
N ALA A 196 -9.26 -34.58 -15.98
CA ALA A 196 -7.98 -34.55 -15.25
C ALA A 196 -8.17 -34.58 -13.73
N TYR A 197 -9.33 -34.11 -13.23
CA TYR A 197 -9.65 -34.02 -11.80
C TYR A 197 -11.03 -34.61 -11.48
N PRO A 198 -11.26 -35.92 -11.72
CA PRO A 198 -12.60 -36.51 -11.70
C PRO A 198 -13.27 -36.47 -10.32
N ASN A 199 -12.46 -36.42 -9.26
CA ASN A 199 -12.92 -36.38 -7.87
C ASN A 199 -13.01 -34.95 -7.31
N SER A 200 -12.60 -33.93 -8.06
CA SER A 200 -12.63 -32.56 -7.58
C SER A 200 -14.03 -31.96 -7.72
N HIS A 201 -14.69 -31.76 -6.59
CA HIS A 201 -15.96 -31.02 -6.52
C HIS A 201 -15.77 -29.58 -7.05
N LEU A 202 -14.66 -28.92 -6.69
CA LEU A 202 -14.37 -27.55 -7.10
C LEU A 202 -14.23 -27.41 -8.62
N VAL A 203 -13.56 -28.35 -9.29
CA VAL A 203 -13.41 -28.32 -10.76
C VAL A 203 -14.78 -28.47 -11.43
N LYS A 204 -15.66 -29.31 -10.89
CA LYS A 204 -17.01 -29.47 -11.43
C LYS A 204 -17.86 -28.22 -11.24
N VAL A 205 -17.83 -27.59 -10.06
CA VAL A 205 -18.52 -26.31 -9.80
C VAL A 205 -17.99 -25.20 -10.70
N LEU A 206 -16.66 -25.11 -10.86
CA LEU A 206 -16.04 -24.18 -11.80
C LEU A 206 -16.55 -24.42 -13.22
N TRP A 207 -16.65 -25.68 -13.65
CA TRP A 207 -17.16 -26.04 -14.97
C TRP A 207 -18.59 -25.56 -15.21
N GLN A 208 -19.47 -25.73 -14.22
CA GLN A 208 -20.84 -25.21 -14.27
C GLN A 208 -20.85 -23.70 -14.49
N ASN A 209 -20.03 -22.97 -13.74
CA ASN A 209 -19.94 -21.51 -13.80
C ASN A 209 -19.35 -21.01 -15.14
N LEU A 210 -18.35 -21.71 -15.68
CA LEU A 210 -17.71 -21.33 -16.93
C LEU A 210 -18.64 -21.52 -18.13
N PHE A 211 -19.43 -22.60 -18.15
CA PHE A 211 -20.21 -23.01 -19.32
C PHE A 211 -21.72 -22.84 -19.17
N ASP A 212 -22.18 -22.27 -18.05
CA ASP A 212 -23.59 -22.11 -17.69
C ASP A 212 -24.38 -23.41 -17.90
N CYS A 213 -23.90 -24.47 -17.24
CA CYS A 213 -24.41 -25.83 -17.34
C CYS A 213 -24.53 -26.49 -15.96
N VAL A 214 -25.30 -27.57 -15.88
CA VAL A 214 -25.45 -28.36 -14.65
C VAL A 214 -24.66 -29.66 -14.77
N TRP A 215 -23.82 -29.92 -13.78
CA TRP A 215 -23.04 -31.14 -13.70
C TRP A 215 -23.90 -32.27 -13.14
N PRO A 216 -23.94 -33.45 -13.79
CA PRO A 216 -24.75 -34.57 -13.32
C PRO A 216 -24.43 -34.98 -11.88
N GLY A 217 -25.44 -34.98 -11.01
CA GLY A 217 -25.33 -35.41 -9.61
C GLY A 217 -24.84 -34.36 -8.62
N LEU A 218 -24.64 -33.10 -9.04
CA LEU A 218 -24.28 -32.00 -8.14
C LEU A 218 -25.48 -31.22 -7.58
N GLU A 219 -26.52 -31.01 -8.40
CA GLU A 219 -27.74 -30.30 -7.99
C GLU A 219 -29.00 -31.15 -8.22
N LYS A 220 -30.02 -30.94 -7.37
CA LYS A 220 -31.39 -31.42 -7.65
C LYS A 220 -32.05 -30.44 -8.60
N THR A 221 -32.31 -30.87 -9.83
CA THR A 221 -33.00 -30.04 -10.82
C THR A 221 -34.45 -29.79 -10.39
N ASP A 222 -34.81 -28.55 -10.08
CA ASP A 222 -36.21 -28.14 -9.93
C ASP A 222 -36.89 -28.22 -11.30
N GLY A 223 -37.89 -29.10 -11.41
CA GLY A 223 -38.46 -29.61 -12.66
C GLY A 223 -39.28 -28.63 -13.51
N LYS A 224 -38.90 -27.35 -13.61
CA LYS A 224 -39.60 -26.36 -14.45
C LYS A 224 -38.91 -26.06 -15.78
N ASN A 225 -37.61 -26.33 -15.92
CA ASN A 225 -36.86 -26.29 -17.18
C ASN A 225 -35.83 -27.42 -17.18
N THR A 226 -35.60 -28.09 -18.30
CA THR A 226 -34.48 -29.03 -18.46
C THR A 226 -33.17 -28.24 -18.61
N PRO A 227 -32.27 -28.22 -17.61
CA PRO A 227 -31.03 -27.47 -17.72
C PRO A 227 -30.07 -28.14 -18.70
N ARG A 228 -29.23 -27.34 -19.36
CA ARG A 228 -28.13 -27.85 -20.19
C ARG A 228 -27.15 -28.61 -19.30
N LEU A 229 -26.86 -29.87 -19.64
CA LEU A 229 -25.91 -30.68 -18.90
C LEU A 229 -24.47 -30.37 -19.33
N CYS A 230 -23.56 -30.36 -18.35
CA CYS A 230 -22.12 -30.32 -18.62
C CYS A 230 -21.64 -31.67 -19.14
N THR A 231 -20.83 -31.66 -20.20
CA THR A 231 -20.23 -32.86 -20.82
C THR A 231 -18.84 -33.16 -20.28
N GLY A 232 -18.12 -32.14 -19.78
CA GLY A 232 -16.76 -32.25 -19.29
C GLY A 232 -15.68 -32.15 -20.37
N VAL A 233 -16.07 -31.93 -21.63
CA VAL A 233 -15.17 -31.79 -22.79
C VAL A 233 -15.26 -30.42 -23.46
N GLU A 234 -16.06 -29.51 -22.88
CA GLU A 234 -16.12 -28.11 -23.28
C GLU A 234 -14.72 -27.47 -23.26
N GLN A 235 -14.48 -26.51 -24.15
CA GLN A 235 -13.16 -25.90 -24.30
C GLN A 235 -13.09 -24.55 -23.60
N VAL A 236 -12.13 -24.41 -22.69
CA VAL A 236 -11.84 -23.14 -22.01
C VAL A 236 -11.15 -22.19 -22.98
N GLY A 237 -11.94 -21.39 -23.70
CA GLY A 237 -11.44 -20.35 -24.61
C GLY A 237 -11.01 -19.05 -23.93
N ALA A 238 -10.50 -18.11 -24.73
CA ALA A 238 -10.01 -16.80 -24.25
C ALA A 238 -11.06 -15.97 -23.51
N SER A 239 -12.34 -16.07 -23.87
CA SER A 239 -13.43 -15.37 -23.17
C SER A 239 -13.59 -15.82 -21.72
N HIS A 240 -13.32 -17.09 -21.42
CA HIS A 240 -13.36 -17.63 -20.06
C HIS A 240 -12.16 -17.17 -19.25
N LEU A 241 -10.99 -16.98 -19.88
CA LEU A 241 -9.78 -16.48 -19.21
C LEU A 241 -9.98 -15.08 -18.63
N LEU A 242 -10.87 -14.27 -19.22
CA LEU A 242 -11.24 -12.96 -18.70
C LEU A 242 -11.92 -13.07 -17.31
N LEU A 243 -12.62 -14.17 -17.03
CA LEU A 243 -13.29 -14.39 -15.73
C LEU A 243 -12.30 -14.72 -14.61
N PHE A 244 -11.08 -15.15 -14.95
CA PHE A 244 -10.03 -15.44 -13.97
C PHE A 244 -9.23 -14.18 -13.59
N ASP A 245 -9.56 -13.01 -14.16
CA ASP A 245 -8.94 -11.71 -13.90
C ASP A 245 -7.41 -11.81 -13.79
N LEU A 246 -6.79 -12.31 -14.86
CA LEU A 246 -5.33 -12.54 -14.94
C LEU A 246 -4.52 -11.24 -14.83
N GLU A 247 -5.16 -10.07 -14.85
CA GLU A 247 -4.53 -8.77 -14.67
C GLU A 247 -4.55 -8.29 -13.20
N ASN A 248 -5.28 -8.97 -12.30
CA ASN A 248 -5.41 -8.64 -10.88
C ASN A 248 -5.23 -9.85 -9.94
N TRP A 249 -4.22 -10.67 -10.19
CA TRP A 249 -4.07 -11.94 -9.50
C TRP A 249 -3.28 -11.86 -8.20
N ALA A 250 -3.19 -10.71 -7.51
CA ALA A 250 -2.32 -10.56 -6.34
C ALA A 250 -2.55 -11.70 -5.33
N ALA A 251 -3.82 -12.01 -5.01
CA ALA A 251 -4.16 -13.14 -4.15
C ALA A 251 -3.65 -14.50 -4.70
N THR A 252 -3.83 -14.77 -5.99
CA THR A 252 -3.37 -15.99 -6.68
C THR A 252 -1.85 -16.11 -6.65
N TYR A 253 -1.14 -15.00 -6.92
CA TYR A 253 0.31 -14.95 -6.88
C TYR A 253 0.83 -15.21 -5.47
N GLN A 254 0.19 -14.66 -4.44
CA GLN A 254 0.59 -14.91 -3.06
C GLN A 254 0.29 -16.34 -2.61
N ALA A 255 -0.76 -16.97 -3.14
CA ALA A 255 -1.01 -18.40 -2.94
C ALA A 255 0.05 -19.26 -3.66
N TYR A 256 0.45 -18.88 -4.88
CA TYR A 256 1.57 -19.51 -5.59
C TYR A 256 2.88 -19.39 -4.81
N LEU A 257 3.21 -18.22 -4.26
CA LEU A 257 4.39 -18.05 -3.41
C LEU A 257 4.31 -18.90 -2.14
N ALA A 258 3.13 -19.04 -1.53
CA ALA A 258 2.96 -19.88 -0.34
C ALA A 258 3.20 -21.36 -0.65
N ALA A 259 2.67 -21.85 -1.78
CA ALA A 259 2.93 -23.20 -2.26
C ALA A 259 4.41 -23.42 -2.62
N ARG A 260 5.03 -22.45 -3.29
CA ARG A 260 6.47 -22.50 -3.61
C ARG A 260 7.36 -22.46 -2.37
N ALA A 261 7.01 -21.66 -1.38
CA ALA A 261 7.68 -21.63 -0.09
C ALA A 261 7.65 -23.00 0.58
N PHE A 262 6.49 -23.65 0.61
CA PHE A 262 6.35 -25.00 1.13
C PHE A 262 7.19 -26.02 0.34
N ILE A 263 7.13 -26.01 -0.99
CA ILE A 263 7.93 -26.91 -1.84
C ILE A 263 9.42 -26.70 -1.63
N THR A 264 9.87 -25.45 -1.50
CA THR A 264 11.28 -25.10 -1.24
C THR A 264 11.72 -25.62 0.12
N ALA A 265 10.91 -25.42 1.16
CA ALA A 265 11.20 -25.97 2.49
C ALA A 265 11.24 -27.51 2.50
N TYR A 266 10.31 -28.16 1.79
CA TYR A 266 10.30 -29.60 1.62
C TYR A 266 11.56 -30.09 0.90
N HIS A 267 11.96 -29.41 -0.18
CA HIS A 267 13.20 -29.71 -0.89
C HIS A 267 14.43 -29.56 0.01
N ASN A 268 14.53 -28.46 0.76
CA ASN A 268 15.63 -28.23 1.71
C ASN A 268 15.67 -29.30 2.82
N MET A 269 14.50 -29.80 3.24
CA MET A 269 14.41 -30.88 4.22
C MET A 269 14.96 -32.20 3.66
N ILE A 270 14.56 -32.60 2.45
CA ILE A 270 14.98 -33.88 1.86
C ILE A 270 16.42 -33.86 1.32
N SER A 271 16.93 -32.67 0.94
CA SER A 271 18.30 -32.46 0.47
C SER A 271 19.29 -32.21 1.61
N CYS A 272 18.84 -32.27 2.86
CA CYS A 272 19.67 -32.05 4.04
C CYS A 272 20.74 -33.14 4.19
N ILE A 273 21.99 -32.72 4.41
CA ILE A 273 23.15 -33.62 4.58
C ILE A 273 23.29 -33.99 6.06
N CYS A 274 23.27 -35.29 6.37
CA CYS A 274 23.56 -35.80 7.71
C CYS A 274 24.91 -35.26 8.23
N ASP A 275 25.00 -35.05 9.54
CA ASP A 275 26.14 -34.42 10.25
C ASP A 275 26.31 -32.91 9.98
N LYS A 276 25.54 -32.34 9.05
CA LYS A 276 25.45 -30.89 8.79
C LYS A 276 24.02 -30.35 8.92
N GLY A 277 23.09 -31.17 9.40
CA GLY A 277 21.70 -30.80 9.58
C GLY A 277 21.48 -29.78 10.69
N PRO A 278 20.37 -29.03 10.65
CA PRO A 278 20.12 -27.92 11.56
C PRO A 278 19.71 -28.35 12.98
N PHE A 279 19.55 -29.65 13.24
CA PHE A 279 19.10 -30.17 14.53
C PHE A 279 20.23 -30.82 15.33
N THR A 280 19.91 -31.20 16.57
CA THR A 280 20.87 -31.77 17.52
C THR A 280 21.68 -32.91 16.89
N HIS A 281 23.01 -32.86 17.06
CA HIS A 281 23.99 -33.77 16.47
C HIS A 281 24.03 -33.75 14.94
N GLY A 282 23.76 -32.60 14.30
CA GLY A 282 23.82 -32.46 12.84
C GLY A 282 22.73 -33.26 12.12
N ARG A 283 21.62 -33.58 12.81
CA ARG A 283 20.53 -34.38 12.23
C ARG A 283 19.64 -33.55 11.32
N CYS A 284 19.06 -34.22 10.34
CA CYS A 284 18.03 -33.70 9.45
C CYS A 284 16.64 -34.23 9.87
N ALA A 285 15.57 -33.51 9.51
CA ALA A 285 14.24 -34.09 9.60
C ALA A 285 14.01 -35.08 8.45
N THR A 286 13.12 -36.05 8.66
CA THR A 286 12.83 -37.09 7.66
C THR A 286 11.37 -37.04 7.23
N THR A 287 11.06 -37.50 6.02
CA THR A 287 9.68 -37.50 5.51
C THR A 287 8.76 -38.46 6.26
N LYS A 288 9.30 -39.43 7.00
CA LYS A 288 8.52 -40.43 7.76
C LYS A 288 8.23 -40.01 9.19
N ASP A 289 9.11 -39.23 9.82
CA ASP A 289 9.06 -38.89 11.24
C ASP A 289 9.51 -37.44 11.47
N PHE A 290 8.92 -36.50 10.74
CA PHE A 290 9.12 -35.08 11.00
C PHE A 290 8.16 -34.59 12.08
N GLN A 291 8.66 -33.66 12.89
CA GLN A 291 7.84 -32.88 13.81
C GLN A 291 7.50 -31.53 13.17
N PRO A 292 6.32 -30.95 13.45
CA PRO A 292 5.89 -29.71 12.81
C PRO A 292 6.87 -28.53 12.99
N TRP A 293 7.50 -28.43 14.16
CA TRP A 293 8.51 -27.41 14.43
C TRP A 293 9.80 -27.57 13.60
N GLN A 294 10.10 -28.78 13.13
CA GLN A 294 11.24 -29.01 12.22
C GLN A 294 10.91 -28.48 10.83
N VAL A 295 9.67 -28.68 10.35
CA VAL A 295 9.20 -28.10 9.09
C VAL A 295 9.23 -26.57 9.16
N HIS A 296 8.83 -26.00 10.29
CA HIS A 296 8.92 -24.56 10.53
C HIS A 296 10.34 -24.01 10.40
N HIS A 297 11.35 -24.76 10.86
CA HIS A 297 12.75 -24.39 10.68
C HIS A 297 13.13 -24.28 9.20
N TYR A 298 12.78 -25.27 8.37
CA TYR A 298 13.07 -25.22 6.93
C TYR A 298 12.29 -24.09 6.24
N LEU A 299 11.05 -23.84 6.65
CA LEU A 299 10.25 -22.74 6.13
C LEU A 299 10.88 -21.37 6.43
N LYS A 300 11.33 -21.13 7.67
CA LYS A 300 11.99 -19.87 8.04
C LYS A 300 13.26 -19.57 7.24
N ASN A 301 13.90 -20.60 6.68
CA ASN A 301 15.17 -20.51 5.96
C ASN A 301 15.02 -20.77 4.45
N ILE A 302 13.82 -20.60 3.89
CA ILE A 302 13.66 -20.62 2.43
C ILE A 302 14.35 -19.42 1.81
N ASN A 303 14.92 -19.64 0.63
CA ASN A 303 15.32 -18.58 -0.28
C ASN A 303 15.12 -19.09 -1.71
N PHE A 304 14.34 -18.38 -2.50
CA PHE A 304 14.16 -18.65 -3.93
C PHE A 304 13.87 -17.36 -4.70
N THR A 305 14.09 -17.37 -6.02
CA THR A 305 13.84 -16.23 -6.88
C THR A 305 12.55 -16.38 -7.70
N THR A 306 11.94 -15.23 -7.99
CA THR A 306 10.88 -15.06 -9.00
C THR A 306 11.45 -14.29 -10.19
N ALA A 307 10.60 -13.79 -11.09
CA ALA A 307 11.07 -13.01 -12.23
C ALA A 307 11.65 -11.65 -11.80
N SER A 308 11.12 -11.06 -10.73
CA SER A 308 11.49 -9.73 -10.25
C SER A 308 12.17 -9.70 -8.88
N ASP A 309 11.93 -10.68 -8.01
CA ASP A 309 12.29 -10.60 -6.59
C ASP A 309 12.99 -11.86 -6.03
N GLU A 310 13.72 -11.65 -4.94
CA GLU A 310 14.21 -12.70 -4.05
C GLU A 310 13.22 -12.87 -2.89
N ILE A 311 12.72 -14.09 -2.71
CA ILE A 311 11.68 -14.42 -1.73
C ILE A 311 12.29 -15.22 -0.58
N PHE A 312 12.17 -14.65 0.62
CA PHE A 312 12.58 -15.25 1.89
C PHE A 312 11.67 -14.71 3.00
N PHE A 313 11.59 -15.38 4.15
CA PHE A 313 10.87 -14.83 5.30
C PHE A 313 11.79 -14.01 6.19
N LYS A 314 11.42 -12.76 6.44
CA LYS A 314 12.00 -11.89 7.47
C LYS A 314 10.93 -11.56 8.49
N ASN A 315 11.14 -11.92 9.75
CA ASN A 315 10.14 -11.76 10.82
C ASN A 315 8.77 -12.35 10.44
N GLY A 316 8.78 -13.50 9.74
CA GLY A 316 7.57 -14.24 9.37
C GLY A 316 6.81 -13.70 8.16
N GLU A 317 7.31 -12.68 7.46
CA GLU A 317 6.72 -12.18 6.22
C GLU A 317 7.75 -12.06 5.11
N ILE A 318 7.30 -12.07 3.86
CA ILE A 318 8.17 -11.79 2.71
C ILE A 318 8.50 -10.28 2.63
N PRO A 319 9.55 -9.86 1.91
CA PRO A 319 9.83 -8.45 1.68
C PRO A 319 8.60 -7.69 1.17
N ALA A 320 8.31 -6.55 1.79
CA ALA A 320 7.11 -5.79 1.47
C ALA A 320 7.33 -4.90 0.24
N THR A 321 6.70 -5.29 -0.87
CA THR A 321 6.65 -4.55 -2.13
C THR A 321 5.19 -4.33 -2.51
N PHE A 322 4.86 -3.10 -2.91
CA PHE A 322 3.53 -2.73 -3.36
C PHE A 322 3.57 -2.10 -4.74
N ASP A 323 2.63 -2.48 -5.60
CA ASP A 323 2.42 -1.87 -6.90
C ASP A 323 1.40 -0.73 -6.78
N ILE A 324 1.70 0.39 -7.44
CA ILE A 324 0.76 1.51 -7.55
C ILE A 324 0.10 1.40 -8.92
N MET A 325 -1.21 1.19 -8.91
CA MET A 325 -2.03 1.11 -10.12
C MET A 325 -2.82 2.41 -10.28
N ASN A 326 -2.91 2.94 -11.50
CA ASN A 326 -3.85 4.00 -11.85
C ASN A 326 -5.08 3.40 -12.51
N LEU A 327 -6.26 3.73 -11.97
CA LEU A 327 -7.54 3.23 -12.45
C LEU A 327 -8.03 4.10 -13.60
N GLN A 328 -8.06 3.55 -14.81
CA GLN A 328 -8.44 4.26 -16.02
C GLN A 328 -9.75 3.71 -16.55
N ILE A 329 -10.82 4.51 -16.45
CA ILE A 329 -12.10 4.19 -17.09
C ILE A 329 -12.16 4.93 -18.42
N LEU A 330 -12.22 4.16 -19.51
CA LEU A 330 -12.25 4.67 -20.88
C LEU A 330 -13.66 5.16 -21.25
N PRO A 331 -13.81 6.03 -22.27
CA PRO A 331 -15.12 6.57 -22.68
C PRO A 331 -16.14 5.51 -23.10
N ASN A 332 -15.70 4.33 -23.55
CA ASN A 332 -16.56 3.18 -23.85
C ASN A 332 -17.04 2.43 -22.59
N GLY A 333 -16.66 2.89 -21.40
CA GLY A 333 -16.96 2.28 -20.11
C GLY A 333 -16.03 1.14 -19.70
N SER A 334 -15.02 0.79 -20.51
CA SER A 334 -14.08 -0.26 -20.14
C SER A 334 -13.12 0.20 -19.06
N TYR A 335 -12.88 -0.66 -18.09
CA TYR A 335 -11.94 -0.45 -16.99
C TYR A 335 -10.55 -1.00 -17.35
N ARG A 336 -9.50 -0.28 -16.95
CA ARG A 336 -8.12 -0.74 -17.00
C ARG A 336 -7.37 -0.30 -15.75
N ALA A 337 -6.68 -1.22 -15.10
CA ALA A 337 -5.68 -0.90 -14.08
C ALA A 337 -4.29 -0.85 -14.72
N VAL A 338 -3.65 0.32 -14.72
CA VAL A 338 -2.31 0.49 -15.30
C VAL A 338 -1.30 0.63 -14.18
N LYS A 339 -0.27 -0.21 -14.16
CA LYS A 339 0.84 -0.06 -13.21
C LYS A 339 1.62 1.22 -13.53
N VAL A 340 1.66 2.13 -12.57
CA VAL A 340 2.33 3.44 -12.68
C VAL A 340 3.48 3.61 -11.69
N GLY A 341 3.65 2.69 -10.75
CA GLY A 341 4.75 2.76 -9.81
C GLY A 341 4.92 1.54 -8.93
N VAL A 342 5.97 1.55 -8.12
CA VAL A 342 6.31 0.52 -7.14
C VAL A 342 6.85 1.18 -5.87
N LEU A 343 6.49 0.62 -4.72
CA LEU A 343 6.94 1.01 -3.39
C LEU A 343 7.67 -0.17 -2.72
N HIS A 344 8.94 0.02 -2.36
CA HIS A 344 9.73 -0.99 -1.68
C HIS A 344 9.94 -0.66 -0.19
N SER A 345 9.62 -1.61 0.69
CA SER A 345 9.97 -1.57 2.12
C SER A 345 11.27 -2.33 2.39
N ARG A 346 12.38 -1.93 1.73
CA ARG A 346 13.69 -2.50 2.04
C ARG A 346 14.38 -1.64 3.12
N PRO A 347 14.91 -2.22 4.21
CA PRO A 347 15.55 -1.44 5.28
C PRO A 347 16.93 -0.88 4.93
N GLN A 348 17.59 -1.40 3.89
CA GLN A 348 18.95 -0.99 3.49
C GLN A 348 18.97 0.06 2.38
N LEU A 349 17.92 0.12 1.56
CA LEU A 349 17.68 1.21 0.64
C LEU A 349 16.75 2.18 1.36
N ARG A 350 16.97 3.51 1.26
CA ARG A 350 15.88 4.46 1.57
C ARG A 350 14.62 3.94 0.87
N LYS A 351 13.47 3.89 1.56
CA LYS A 351 12.19 3.45 0.97
C LYS A 351 12.08 4.04 -0.45
N GLU A 352 12.20 3.20 -1.48
CA GLU A 352 12.27 3.66 -2.86
C GLU A 352 10.86 3.68 -3.41
N LEU A 353 10.33 4.89 -3.56
CA LEU A 353 9.14 5.15 -4.35
C LEU A 353 9.57 5.42 -5.79
N LEU A 354 9.11 4.60 -6.71
CA LEU A 354 9.28 4.80 -8.15
C LEU A 354 7.91 5.04 -8.76
N ILE A 355 7.72 6.19 -9.40
CA ILE A 355 6.47 6.57 -10.07
C ILE A 355 6.79 7.06 -11.49
N HIS A 356 5.98 6.60 -12.44
CA HIS A 356 5.94 7.08 -13.81
C HIS A 356 4.78 8.09 -13.95
N ASP A 357 5.02 9.35 -13.58
CA ASP A 357 3.99 10.40 -13.51
C ASP A 357 3.23 10.58 -14.84
N ASN A 358 3.92 10.39 -15.97
CA ASN A 358 3.36 10.50 -17.32
C ASN A 358 2.35 9.40 -17.68
N ALA A 359 2.36 8.28 -16.95
CA ALA A 359 1.41 7.18 -17.15
C ALA A 359 0.11 7.37 -16.37
N ILE A 360 0.08 8.31 -15.41
CA ILE A 360 -1.07 8.59 -14.57
C ILE A 360 -2.07 9.48 -15.31
N ARG A 361 -3.32 9.04 -15.33
CA ARG A 361 -4.46 9.87 -15.75
C ARG A 361 -5.22 10.26 -14.50
N TRP A 362 -5.52 11.54 -14.34
CA TRP A 362 -6.24 12.04 -13.17
C TRP A 362 -7.73 12.21 -13.45
N ALA A 363 -8.52 12.28 -12.38
CA ALA A 363 -9.96 12.48 -12.45
C ALA A 363 -10.31 13.71 -13.29
N GLY A 364 -11.39 13.62 -14.09
CA GLY A 364 -11.85 14.71 -14.96
C GLY A 364 -11.01 14.92 -16.24
N GLY A 365 -10.11 13.99 -16.57
CA GLY A 365 -9.26 14.10 -17.77
C GLY A 365 -8.11 15.10 -17.60
N LEU A 366 -7.79 15.48 -16.37
CA LEU A 366 -6.70 16.38 -16.06
C LEU A 366 -5.36 15.70 -16.38
N ALA A 367 -4.52 16.39 -17.14
CA ALA A 367 -3.12 16.00 -17.33
C ALA A 367 -2.25 16.36 -16.11
N GLN A 368 -2.76 17.24 -15.23
CA GLN A 368 -2.04 17.73 -14.06
C GLN A 368 -2.53 17.06 -12.78
N VAL A 369 -1.61 16.90 -11.84
CA VAL A 369 -1.86 16.36 -10.51
C VAL A 369 -2.94 17.20 -9.79
N PRO A 370 -4.01 16.58 -9.25
CA PRO A 370 -5.05 17.28 -8.51
C PRO A 370 -4.46 18.07 -7.35
N ARG A 371 -4.92 19.31 -7.17
CA ARG A 371 -4.49 20.13 -6.03
C ARG A 371 -5.23 19.67 -4.77
N SER A 372 -4.50 19.31 -3.72
CA SER A 372 -5.05 18.95 -2.40
C SER A 372 -4.18 19.47 -1.26
N ILE A 373 -4.23 20.79 -1.06
CA ILE A 373 -3.50 21.52 -0.02
C ILE A 373 -4.46 22.44 0.73
N CYS A 374 -4.17 22.73 2.01
CA CYS A 374 -5.01 23.63 2.80
C CYS A 374 -4.65 25.11 2.56
N SER A 375 -3.38 25.39 2.34
CA SER A 375 -2.85 26.75 2.21
C SER A 375 -1.67 26.77 1.24
N GLU A 376 -1.61 27.83 0.44
CA GLU A 376 -0.52 28.09 -0.49
C GLU A 376 0.82 28.28 0.24
N SER A 377 1.91 27.92 -0.41
CA SER A 377 3.24 28.27 0.11
C SER A 377 3.41 29.79 0.10
N CYS A 378 3.93 30.34 1.19
CA CYS A 378 4.15 31.78 1.27
C CYS A 378 5.30 32.21 0.36
N LEU A 379 5.10 33.29 -0.38
CA LEU A 379 6.14 33.91 -1.19
C LEU A 379 7.26 34.46 -0.29
N PRO A 380 8.50 34.58 -0.82
CA PRO A 380 9.58 35.27 -0.11
C PRO A 380 9.16 36.64 0.41
N GLY A 381 9.52 36.96 1.65
CA GLY A 381 9.07 38.17 2.34
C GLY A 381 7.70 38.07 3.03
N TYR A 382 7.02 36.92 2.97
CA TYR A 382 5.84 36.61 3.76
C TYR A 382 6.11 35.46 4.72
N ARG A 383 5.61 35.57 5.96
CA ARG A 383 5.68 34.53 6.98
C ARG A 383 4.33 33.83 7.15
N LYS A 384 4.38 32.56 7.56
CA LYS A 384 3.19 31.77 7.90
C LYS A 384 2.55 32.28 9.20
N LEU A 385 1.23 32.48 9.18
CA LEU A 385 0.41 32.79 10.34
C LEU A 385 -0.59 31.64 10.54
N PRO A 386 -0.46 30.84 11.63
CA PRO A 386 -1.40 29.77 11.92
C PRO A 386 -2.84 30.28 12.04
N LEU A 387 -3.79 29.57 11.42
CA LEU A 387 -5.21 29.89 11.54
C LEU A 387 -5.78 29.27 12.82
N GLN A 388 -6.43 30.09 13.65
CA GLN A 388 -7.01 29.64 14.91
C GLN A 388 -8.07 28.54 14.66
N GLY A 389 -7.97 27.43 15.41
CA GLY A 389 -8.88 26.28 15.28
C GLY A 389 -8.66 25.41 14.04
N LYS A 390 -7.63 25.68 13.23
CA LYS A 390 -7.24 24.85 12.08
C LYS A 390 -5.93 24.10 12.38
N PRO A 391 -5.67 22.96 11.73
CA PRO A 391 -4.43 22.21 11.93
C PRO A 391 -3.23 22.92 11.31
N HIS A 392 -2.02 22.49 11.68
CA HIS A 392 -0.76 23.20 11.39
C HIS A 392 -0.46 23.46 9.90
N CYS A 393 -0.99 22.64 9.00
CA CYS A 393 -0.84 22.81 7.54
C CYS A 393 -1.74 23.91 6.96
N CYS A 394 -2.65 24.47 7.75
CA CYS A 394 -3.54 25.56 7.37
C CYS A 394 -3.07 26.89 7.99
N TYR A 395 -2.66 27.83 7.15
CA TYR A 395 -2.10 29.11 7.55
C TYR A 395 -2.41 30.21 6.53
N SER A 396 -2.33 31.47 6.96
CA SER A 396 -2.29 32.61 6.03
C SER A 396 -0.87 33.13 5.88
N CYS A 397 -0.60 33.81 4.77
CA CYS A 397 0.69 34.45 4.52
C CYS A 397 0.61 35.93 4.89
N LEU A 398 1.41 36.36 5.85
CA LEU A 398 1.47 37.75 6.31
C LEU A 398 2.84 38.34 5.98
N GLN A 399 2.89 39.58 5.51
CA GLN A 399 4.15 40.25 5.19
C GLN A 399 5.08 40.31 6.41
N CYS A 400 6.38 40.09 6.18
CA CYS A 400 7.39 40.24 7.21
C CYS A 400 7.45 41.69 7.71
N PRO A 401 7.64 41.92 9.02
CA PRO A 401 7.91 43.26 9.54
C PRO A 401 9.16 43.87 8.91
N GLN A 402 9.24 45.20 8.89
CA GLN A 402 10.43 45.90 8.41
C GLN A 402 11.70 45.40 9.14
N GLY A 403 12.76 45.15 8.36
CA GLY A 403 14.03 44.63 8.86
C GLY A 403 14.09 43.10 9.03
N GLN A 404 13.02 42.37 8.73
CA GLN A 404 12.99 40.91 8.75
C GLN A 404 12.68 40.34 7.37
N PHE A 405 13.27 39.19 7.06
CA PHE A 405 13.05 38.48 5.81
C PHE A 405 12.84 36.98 6.04
N ALA A 406 11.93 36.39 5.25
CA ALA A 406 11.69 34.96 5.16
C ALA A 406 12.03 34.51 3.74
N SER A 407 12.91 33.51 3.59
CA SER A 407 13.42 33.04 2.29
C SER A 407 12.44 32.18 1.50
N GLY A 408 11.23 31.95 2.01
CA GLY A 408 10.09 31.40 1.26
C GLY A 408 10.26 29.95 0.81
N THR A 409 10.92 29.09 1.58
CA THR A 409 11.27 27.74 1.14
C THR A 409 11.08 26.72 2.25
N GLY A 410 9.82 26.42 2.57
CA GLY A 410 9.48 25.27 3.40
C GLY A 410 8.07 24.74 3.12
N LEU A 411 7.98 23.54 2.51
CA LEU A 411 6.80 22.67 2.67
C LEU A 411 6.86 22.09 4.09
N GLY A 412 6.08 22.67 5.00
CA GLY A 412 6.07 22.28 6.41
C GLY A 412 5.86 23.45 7.38
N SER A 413 5.40 23.12 8.58
CA SER A 413 4.99 24.03 9.66
C SER A 413 6.13 24.50 10.57
N GLN A 414 7.39 24.36 10.15
CA GLN A 414 8.48 25.00 10.89
C GLN A 414 8.30 26.52 10.80
N LYS A 415 8.35 27.19 11.96
CA LYS A 415 8.51 28.66 11.99
C LYS A 415 9.77 28.95 11.18
N GLU A 416 9.63 29.52 9.99
CA GLU A 416 10.79 29.97 9.24
C GLU A 416 11.53 31.00 10.10
N PRO A 417 12.83 30.80 10.39
CA PRO A 417 13.58 31.77 11.16
C PRO A 417 13.66 33.07 10.36
N LEU A 418 13.10 34.13 10.94
CA LEU A 418 13.18 35.47 10.38
C LEU A 418 14.62 35.96 10.53
N VAL A 419 15.29 36.21 9.39
CA VAL A 419 16.65 36.75 9.37
C VAL A 419 16.57 38.27 9.38
N LYS A 420 17.39 38.92 10.23
CA LYS A 420 17.52 40.39 10.20
C LYS A 420 18.32 40.81 8.97
N SER A 421 17.75 41.66 8.13
CA SER A 421 18.48 42.24 6.99
C SER A 421 19.29 43.45 7.44
N THR A 422 20.60 43.46 7.17
CA THR A 422 21.50 44.61 7.41
C THR A 422 21.85 45.39 6.14
N ALA A 423 21.27 45.05 4.98
CA ALA A 423 21.52 45.74 3.72
C ALA A 423 20.28 46.51 3.23
N PRO A 424 20.42 47.75 2.74
CA PRO A 424 19.32 48.44 2.07
C PRO A 424 19.09 47.78 0.71
N ARG A 425 17.84 47.40 0.38
CA ARG A 425 17.51 46.85 -0.95
C ARG A 425 16.20 47.37 -1.51
N SER A 426 16.19 47.46 -2.84
CA SER A 426 15.19 48.09 -3.70
C SER A 426 13.85 47.35 -3.71
N THR A 427 12.86 48.00 -4.33
CA THR A 427 11.43 47.65 -4.36
C THR A 427 11.06 46.24 -4.88
N ASP A 428 12.02 45.42 -5.32
CA ASP A 428 11.78 44.08 -5.86
C ASP A 428 12.39 42.92 -5.05
N GLY A 429 12.75 43.14 -3.78
CA GLY A 429 13.01 42.03 -2.83
C GLY A 429 14.26 41.18 -3.11
N GLN A 430 15.08 41.52 -4.10
CA GLN A 430 16.38 40.90 -4.31
C GLN A 430 17.49 41.62 -3.56
N LEU A 431 18.45 40.80 -3.14
CA LEU A 431 19.58 41.22 -2.39
C LEU A 431 20.72 41.74 -3.36
N ILE A 432 20.87 43.07 -3.59
CA ILE A 432 22.02 43.80 -4.24
C ILE A 432 23.36 43.70 -3.47
N SER A 433 24.43 43.12 -4.03
CA SER A 433 25.78 43.07 -3.43
C SER A 433 26.49 44.43 -3.45
N ALA A 434 27.11 44.84 -2.34
CA ALA A 434 27.89 46.08 -2.27
C ALA A 434 29.26 45.92 -2.95
N SER A 435 29.60 46.85 -3.83
CA SER A 435 30.88 46.98 -4.53
C SER A 435 32.00 47.49 -3.61
N GLU A 436 33.19 46.90 -3.74
CA GLU A 436 34.44 47.35 -3.12
C GLU A 436 34.92 48.73 -3.62
N ALA A 437 35.45 49.55 -2.71
CA ALA A 437 36.48 50.58 -2.96
C ALA A 437 37.01 51.14 -1.60
N PRO A 438 38.17 51.81 -1.53
CA PRO A 438 39.51 51.23 -1.56
C PRO A 438 40.33 51.52 -0.27
N VAL A 439 41.43 50.80 -0.11
CA VAL A 439 42.39 50.82 0.99
C VAL A 439 43.19 52.13 1.07
N SER A 440 43.48 52.61 2.30
CA SER A 440 44.68 53.40 2.60
C SER A 440 45.19 53.11 4.04
N PRO A 441 46.51 53.12 4.30
CA PRO A 441 47.13 52.35 5.40
C PRO A 441 47.74 53.20 6.53
N ALA A 442 47.78 52.67 7.76
CA ALA A 442 48.82 52.96 8.76
C ALA A 442 48.79 51.95 9.93
N GLN A 443 49.98 51.39 10.22
CA GLN A 443 50.38 50.38 11.21
C GLN A 443 50.54 50.93 12.66
N PRO A 444 51.10 50.19 13.65
CA PRO A 444 50.83 48.82 14.15
C PRO A 444 50.80 48.74 15.71
N SER A 445 50.32 47.62 16.29
CA SER A 445 50.90 47.01 17.51
C SER A 445 50.30 45.60 17.72
N VAL A 446 51.08 44.53 17.52
CA VAL A 446 51.93 43.79 18.51
C VAL A 446 51.17 42.59 19.14
N TYR A 447 51.65 41.40 18.74
CA TYR A 447 51.72 40.10 19.45
C TYR A 447 50.55 39.07 19.38
N LEU A 448 50.82 38.03 18.55
CA LEU A 448 50.68 36.57 18.71
C LEU A 448 49.67 35.98 19.73
N PRO A 449 48.97 34.89 19.34
CA PRO A 449 49.45 33.60 19.82
C PRO A 449 49.46 32.44 18.80
N THR A 450 50.27 31.48 19.22
CA THR A 450 50.62 30.11 18.78
C THR A 450 49.50 29.21 18.26
N LEU A 451 49.87 28.41 17.24
CA LEU A 451 49.28 27.11 16.93
C LEU A 451 49.47 26.14 18.11
N ASP A 452 48.46 25.30 18.41
CA ASP A 452 48.64 23.86 18.20
C ASP A 452 47.35 23.00 18.29
N ALA A 453 47.32 22.07 17.34
CA ALA A 453 46.81 20.69 17.32
C ALA A 453 45.44 20.29 17.91
N MET A 454 44.60 19.81 16.98
CA MET A 454 43.65 18.71 17.14
C MET A 454 44.36 17.37 17.45
N TYR A 455 43.77 16.57 18.33
CA TYR A 455 43.29 15.18 18.13
C TYR A 455 43.34 14.44 19.47
N ASP A 456 42.20 13.92 19.93
CA ASP A 456 42.22 12.64 20.64
C ASP A 456 40.92 11.85 20.46
N ILE A 457 41.11 10.56 20.25
CA ILE A 457 40.14 9.49 20.03
C ILE A 457 40.16 8.64 21.29
N SER A 458 39.01 8.39 21.94
CA SER A 458 38.84 7.14 22.69
C SER A 458 37.39 6.92 23.11
N CYS A 459 36.82 5.78 22.69
CA CYS A 459 35.76 5.10 23.43
C CYS A 459 36.09 3.59 23.46
N ARG A 460 36.38 3.08 24.66
CA ARG A 460 36.37 1.66 25.01
C ARG A 460 35.39 1.43 26.16
N GLY A 461 34.50 0.47 25.96
CA GLY A 461 34.12 -0.55 26.95
C GLY A 461 33.03 -0.20 27.97
N LYS A 462 31.86 -0.83 27.83
CA LYS A 462 31.56 -2.13 28.44
C LYS A 462 30.42 -2.83 27.72
#